data_AF-A0AAV8Y633-F1
#
_entry.id   AF-A0AAV8Y633-F1
#
_cell.length_a   1.000
_cell.length_b   1.000
_cell.length_c   1.000
_cell.angle_alpha   90.00
_cell.angle_beta   90.00
_cell.angle_gamma   90.00
#
_symmetry.space_group_name_H-M   'P 1'
#
loop_
_entity.id
_entity.type
_entity.pdbx_description
1 polymer ?
#
loop_
_entity_poly.entity_id
_entity_poly.type
_entity_poly.pdbx_seq_one_letter_code
_entity_poly.pdbx_strand_id
1 'polypeptide(L)'
;MPLLSYGLGKLLFPNNAEMQLGMFFTGVAPGGGASNIWTVLLGGNISLSIIMTAISTIAAFGMMPLWIFTLGKVIFDSGNLEVPYTQITTYVVALIIPLGIGFLIQRYFKKIAQCMTRFLKGLSVGLIIFIVVFAIITNLYLFQLFSWQVRRLI
;
A
#
# COMPACT_ATOMS: atom_id res chain seq x y z
N MET A 1 3.05 7.03 9.24
CA MET A 1 2.76 5.58 9.26
C MET A 1 4.02 4.71 9.21
N PRO A 2 5.04 4.94 8.35
CA PRO A 2 6.18 4.02 8.18
C PRO A 2 6.93 3.63 9.47
N LEU A 3 7.24 4.60 10.33
CA LEU A 3 7.94 4.36 11.60
C LEU A 3 7.07 3.57 12.59
N LEU A 4 5.77 3.88 12.65
CA LEU A 4 4.82 3.17 13.50
C LEU A 4 4.66 1.73 13.04
N SER A 5 4.50 1.48 11.74
CA SER A 5 4.41 0.13 11.20
C SER A 5 5.70 -0.67 11.40
N TYR A 6 6.87 -0.05 11.28
CA TYR A 6 8.15 -0.69 11.57
C TYR A 6 8.27 -1.06 13.05
N GLY A 7 7.94 -0.13 13.95
CA GLY A 7 7.99 -0.36 15.40
C GLY A 7 7.00 -1.43 15.86
N LEU A 8 5.75 -1.36 15.38
CA LEU A 8 4.73 -2.37 15.66
C LEU A 8 5.09 -3.73 15.06
N GLY A 9 5.69 -3.76 13.86
CA GLY A 9 6.18 -4.98 13.24
C GLY A 9 7.21 -5.67 14.14
N LYS A 10 8.23 -4.93 14.61
CA LYS A 10 9.23 -5.49 15.52
C LYS A 10 8.66 -5.92 16.87
N LEU A 11 7.69 -5.18 17.41
CA LEU A 11 7.09 -5.48 18.70
C LEU A 11 6.18 -6.71 18.65
N LEU A 12 5.32 -6.81 17.63
CA LEU A 12 4.32 -7.86 17.52
C LEU A 12 4.87 -9.14 16.88
N PHE A 13 5.86 -9.03 15.99
CA PHE A 13 6.37 -10.16 15.22
C PHE A 13 7.90 -10.28 15.28
N PRO A 14 8.53 -10.32 16.47
CA PRO A 14 9.99 -10.26 16.61
C PRO A 14 10.75 -11.33 15.82
N ASN A 15 10.15 -12.52 15.62
CA ASN A 15 10.79 -13.66 14.97
C ASN A 15 10.31 -13.92 13.52
N ASN A 16 9.36 -13.15 13.00
CA ASN A 16 8.73 -13.40 11.69
C ASN A 16 8.96 -12.22 10.75
N ALA A 17 10.10 -12.23 10.03
CA ALA A 17 10.46 -11.15 9.09
C ALA A 17 9.40 -10.92 8.01
N GLU A 18 8.73 -11.97 7.52
CA GLU A 18 7.66 -11.87 6.51
C GLU A 18 6.46 -11.04 7.01
N MET A 19 6.04 -11.25 8.27
CA MET A 19 4.94 -10.49 8.88
C MET A 19 5.35 -9.05 9.17
N GLN A 20 6.61 -8.82 9.58
CA GLN A 20 7.16 -7.47 9.74
C GLN A 20 7.15 -6.71 8.41
N LEU A 21 7.56 -7.35 7.32
CA LEU A 21 7.53 -6.77 5.98
C LEU A 21 6.10 -6.45 5.55
N GLY A 22 5.16 -7.39 5.72
CA GLY A 22 3.74 -7.14 5.40
C GLY A 22 3.18 -5.92 6.16
N MET A 23 3.47 -5.82 7.46
CA MET A 23 3.07 -4.66 8.26
C MET A 23 3.80 -3.38 7.83
N PHE A 24 5.08 -3.46 7.49
CA PHE A 24 5.85 -2.32 7.01
C PHE A 24 5.33 -1.78 5.67
N PHE A 25 5.11 -2.65 4.68
CA PHE A 25 4.61 -2.27 3.36
C PHE A 25 3.22 -1.62 3.41
N THR A 26 2.35 -2.08 4.31
CA THR A 26 1.04 -1.44 4.52
C THR A 26 1.17 -0.02 5.08
N GLY A 27 2.16 0.23 5.94
CA GLY A 27 2.40 1.57 6.51
C GLY A 27 3.19 2.53 5.61
N VAL A 28 3.90 2.03 4.60
CA VAL A 28 4.64 2.83 3.62
C VAL A 28 3.77 3.21 2.41
N ALA A 29 2.66 2.51 2.19
CA ALA A 29 1.71 2.83 1.14
C ALA A 29 1.08 4.24 1.33
N PRO A 30 0.87 5.02 0.25
CA PRO A 30 0.19 6.30 0.30
C PRO A 30 -1.29 6.13 0.66
N GLY A 31 -1.93 7.26 1.00
CA GLY A 31 -3.36 7.29 1.26
C GLY A 31 -4.19 6.83 0.04
N GLY A 32 -5.23 6.03 0.30
CA GLY A 32 -6.17 5.56 -0.72
C GLY A 32 -7.40 6.46 -0.86
N GLY A 33 -8.10 6.37 -1.99
CA GLY A 33 -9.27 7.21 -2.29
C GLY A 33 -10.48 7.02 -1.36
N ALA A 34 -10.50 5.99 -0.51
CA ALA A 34 -11.54 5.78 0.49
C ALA A 34 -11.56 6.89 1.56
N SER A 35 -10.42 7.51 1.87
CA SER A 35 -10.34 8.63 2.83
C SER A 35 -11.17 9.84 2.38
N ASN A 36 -11.33 10.05 1.07
CA ASN A 36 -12.14 11.11 0.50
C ASN A 36 -13.62 10.92 0.83
N ILE A 37 -14.11 9.66 0.79
CA ILE A 37 -15.51 9.34 1.12
C ILE A 37 -15.77 9.62 2.60
N TRP A 38 -14.87 9.18 3.48
CA TRP A 38 -14.96 9.46 4.91
C TRP A 38 -14.93 10.95 5.23
N THR A 39 -14.10 11.72 4.51
CA THR A 39 -14.04 13.18 4.68
C THR A 39 -15.39 13.82 4.38
N VAL A 40 -16.08 13.39 3.32
CA VAL A 40 -17.43 13.89 2.99
C VAL A 40 -18.45 13.48 4.04
N LEU A 41 -18.44 12.20 4.46
CA LEU A 41 -19.38 11.68 5.45
C LEU A 41 -19.27 12.39 6.81
N LEU A 42 -18.06 12.79 7.20
CA LEU A 42 -17.79 13.47 8.45
C LEU A 42 -17.89 15.01 8.34
N GLY A 43 -18.37 15.55 7.20
CA GLY A 43 -18.51 17.00 7.00
C GLY A 43 -17.18 17.76 6.86
N GLY A 44 -16.09 17.07 6.53
CA GLY A 44 -14.77 17.65 6.33
C GLY A 44 -14.56 18.28 4.95
N ASN A 45 -13.41 18.92 4.76
CA ASN A 45 -13.05 19.58 3.51
C ASN A 45 -12.55 18.57 2.45
N ILE A 46 -13.41 18.20 1.51
CA ILE A 46 -13.10 17.25 0.44
C ILE A 46 -11.95 17.74 -0.46
N SER A 47 -11.90 19.04 -0.78
CA SER A 47 -10.88 19.62 -1.65
C SER A 47 -9.49 19.45 -1.04
N LEU A 48 -9.38 19.67 0.28
CA LEU A 48 -8.14 19.45 1.02
C LEU A 48 -7.74 17.97 1.03
N SER A 49 -8.68 17.07 1.28
CA SER A 49 -8.44 15.61 1.31
C SER A 49 -7.93 15.07 -0.04
N ILE A 50 -8.52 15.55 -1.15
CA ILE A 50 -8.07 15.21 -2.50
C ILE A 50 -6.64 15.71 -2.75
N ILE A 51 -6.33 16.97 -2.39
CA ILE A 51 -4.99 17.55 -2.57
C ILE A 51 -3.95 16.78 -1.74
N MET A 52 -4.24 16.46 -0.49
CA MET A 52 -3.34 15.67 0.37
C MET A 52 -3.11 14.27 -0.21
N THR A 53 -4.15 13.63 -0.73
CA THR A 53 -4.04 12.32 -1.38
C THR A 53 -3.19 12.39 -2.66
N ALA A 54 -3.36 13.44 -3.47
CA ALA A 54 -2.56 13.65 -4.67
C ALA A 54 -1.07 13.91 -4.33
N ILE A 55 -0.79 14.80 -3.38
CA ILE A 55 0.57 15.10 -2.93
C ILE A 55 1.23 13.85 -2.34
N SER A 56 0.54 13.08 -1.50
CA SER A 56 1.09 11.86 -0.90
C SER A 56 1.34 10.76 -1.94
N THR A 57 0.49 10.63 -2.95
CA THR A 57 0.70 9.70 -4.07
C THR A 57 1.95 10.06 -4.87
N ILE A 58 2.15 11.36 -5.15
CA ILE A 58 3.34 11.85 -5.86
C ILE A 58 4.60 11.66 -4.98
N ALA A 59 4.52 12.01 -3.70
CA ALA A 59 5.62 11.84 -2.76
C ALA A 59 6.00 10.36 -2.58
N ALA A 60 5.03 9.44 -2.66
CA ALA A 60 5.25 8.02 -2.52
C ALA A 60 6.19 7.43 -3.58
N PHE A 61 6.29 8.00 -4.78
CA PHE A 61 7.26 7.55 -5.79
C PHE A 61 8.71 7.58 -5.31
N GLY A 62 9.08 8.61 -4.54
CA GLY A 62 10.41 8.72 -3.95
C GLY A 62 10.46 8.16 -2.53
N MET A 63 9.41 8.36 -1.75
CA MET A 63 9.39 7.96 -0.34
C MET A 63 9.28 6.46 -0.15
N MET A 64 8.48 5.73 -0.95
CA MET A 64 8.40 4.26 -0.84
C MET A 64 9.76 3.59 -1.01
N PRO A 65 10.50 3.80 -2.13
CA PRO A 65 11.81 3.18 -2.29
C PRO A 65 12.77 3.63 -1.19
N LEU A 66 12.78 4.90 -0.80
CA LEU A 66 13.63 5.39 0.29
C LEU A 66 13.39 4.63 1.60
N TRP A 67 12.13 4.42 1.99
CA TRP A 67 11.77 3.66 3.19
C TRP A 67 12.18 2.18 3.08
N ILE A 68 12.01 1.57 1.91
CA ILE A 68 12.41 0.18 1.67
C ILE A 68 13.94 0.03 1.74
N PHE A 69 14.71 0.93 1.12
CA PHE A 69 16.17 0.90 1.13
C PHE A 69 16.78 1.18 2.52
N THR A 70 16.06 1.88 3.39
CA THR A 70 16.50 2.21 4.75
C THR A 70 16.00 1.20 5.78
N LEU A 71 14.73 1.31 6.20
CA LEU A 71 14.13 0.46 7.23
C LEU A 71 13.75 -0.93 6.72
N GLY A 72 13.34 -1.04 5.44
CA GLY A 72 13.03 -2.33 4.83
C GLY A 72 14.25 -3.25 4.84
N LYS A 73 15.42 -2.72 4.46
CA LYS A 73 16.70 -3.46 4.47
C LYS A 73 17.00 -4.09 5.83
N VAL A 74 16.79 -3.36 6.93
CA VAL A 74 17.02 -3.87 8.29
C VAL A 74 16.12 -5.08 8.59
N ILE A 75 14.88 -5.09 8.09
CA ILE A 75 13.96 -6.23 8.26
C ILE A 75 14.41 -7.42 7.41
N PHE A 76 14.80 -7.19 6.14
CA PHE A 76 15.31 -8.25 5.25
C PHE A 76 16.58 -8.90 5.79
N ASP A 77 17.55 -8.10 6.24
CA ASP A 77 18.82 -8.58 6.82
C ASP A 77 18.57 -9.40 8.09
N SER A 78 17.57 -9.02 8.91
CA SER A 78 17.21 -9.77 10.12
C SER A 78 16.57 -11.14 9.82
N GLY A 79 16.00 -11.33 8.63
CA GLY A 79 15.31 -12.55 8.22
C GLY A 79 16.16 -13.55 7.43
N ASN A 80 17.45 -13.27 7.17
CA ASN A 80 18.26 -13.98 6.15
C ASN A 80 17.56 -14.07 4.78
N LEU A 81 16.71 -13.09 4.47
CA LEU A 81 16.06 -12.98 3.18
C LEU A 81 16.97 -12.10 2.33
N GLU A 82 17.51 -12.64 1.24
CA GLU A 82 18.26 -11.82 0.27
C GLU A 82 17.37 -10.66 -0.16
N VAL A 83 17.81 -9.43 0.11
CA VAL A 83 17.08 -8.23 -0.33
C VAL A 83 16.97 -8.32 -1.85
N PRO A 84 15.76 -8.50 -2.41
CA PRO A 84 15.63 -8.70 -3.84
C PRO A 84 15.66 -7.32 -4.50
N TYR A 85 16.87 -6.73 -4.55
CA TYR A 85 17.12 -5.40 -5.12
C TYR A 85 16.58 -5.31 -6.55
N THR A 86 16.70 -6.37 -7.33
CA THR A 86 16.11 -6.51 -8.66
C THR A 86 14.59 -6.40 -8.63
N GLN A 87 13.90 -7.09 -7.71
CA GLN A 87 12.45 -7.02 -7.59
C GLN A 87 11.99 -5.64 -7.11
N ILE A 88 12.70 -5.02 -6.16
CA ILE A 88 12.38 -3.66 -5.69
C ILE A 88 12.47 -2.67 -6.84
N THR A 89 13.54 -2.72 -7.64
CA THR A 89 13.68 -1.88 -8.83
C THR A 89 12.57 -2.18 -9.85
N THR A 90 12.24 -3.45 -10.10
CA THR A 90 11.12 -3.82 -10.98
C THR A 90 9.79 -3.28 -10.49
N TYR A 91 9.48 -3.35 -9.19
CA TYR A 91 8.25 -2.80 -8.64
C TYR A 91 8.18 -1.28 -8.75
N VAL A 92 9.29 -0.58 -8.49
CA VAL A 92 9.37 0.87 -8.66
C VAL A 92 9.12 1.25 -10.13
N VAL A 93 9.76 0.56 -11.06
CA VAL A 93 9.56 0.78 -12.51
C VAL A 93 8.12 0.43 -12.93
N ALA A 94 7.59 -0.69 -12.46
CA ALA A 94 6.22 -1.14 -12.73
C ALA A 94 5.16 -0.23 -12.12
N LEU A 95 5.48 0.55 -11.09
CA LEU A 95 4.60 1.60 -10.55
C LEU A 95 4.70 2.90 -11.36
N ILE A 96 5.91 3.35 -11.67
CA ILE A 96 6.15 4.63 -12.36
C ILE A 96 5.57 4.63 -13.78
N ILE A 97 5.73 3.55 -14.55
CA ILE A 97 5.28 3.46 -15.95
C ILE A 97 3.76 3.67 -16.08
N PRO A 98 2.88 2.86 -15.46
CA PRO A 98 1.44 3.01 -15.63
C PRO A 98 0.91 4.32 -15.03
N LEU A 99 1.52 4.83 -13.97
CA LEU A 99 1.13 6.12 -13.39
C LEU A 99 1.51 7.29 -14.31
N GLY A 100 2.69 7.23 -14.93
CA GLY A 100 3.11 8.20 -15.94
C GLY A 100 2.18 8.20 -17.15
N ILE A 101 1.81 7.02 -17.65
CA ILE A 101 0.82 6.87 -18.73
C ILE A 101 -0.53 7.45 -18.31
N GLY A 102 -1.01 7.13 -17.10
CA GLY A 102 -2.27 7.65 -16.58
C GLY A 102 -2.30 9.18 -16.51
N PHE A 103 -1.20 9.79 -16.04
CA PHE A 103 -1.05 11.25 -15.99
C PHE A 103 -1.04 11.89 -17.39
N LEU A 104 -0.31 11.28 -18.35
CA LEU A 104 -0.27 11.75 -19.74
C LEU A 104 -1.63 11.68 -20.42
N ILE A 105 -2.36 10.56 -20.26
CA ILE A 105 -3.72 10.40 -20.80
C ILE A 105 -4.65 11.45 -20.20
N GLN A 106 -4.56 11.71 -18.90
CA GLN A 106 -5.38 12.73 -18.25
C GLN A 106 -5.08 14.15 -18.76
N ARG A 107 -3.82 14.44 -19.11
CA ARG A 107 -3.40 15.74 -19.64
C ARG A 107 -3.79 15.93 -21.11
N TYR A 108 -3.51 14.96 -21.97
CA TYR A 108 -3.68 15.10 -23.43
C TYR A 108 -5.05 14.65 -23.95
N PHE A 109 -5.70 13.68 -23.31
CA PHE A 109 -6.94 13.06 -23.81
C PHE A 109 -8.07 13.13 -22.78
N LYS A 110 -8.47 14.35 -22.37
CA LYS A 110 -9.51 14.58 -21.34
C LYS A 110 -10.83 13.85 -21.58
N LYS A 111 -11.30 13.77 -22.83
CA LYS A 111 -12.55 13.04 -23.19
C LYS A 111 -12.43 11.54 -22.95
N ILE A 112 -11.30 10.94 -23.34
CA ILE A 112 -11.01 9.51 -23.13
C ILE A 112 -10.84 9.25 -21.62
N ALA A 113 -10.12 10.13 -20.91
CA ALA A 113 -9.95 10.04 -19.47
C ALA A 113 -11.28 10.07 -18.70
N GLN A 114 -12.26 10.89 -19.11
CA GLN A 114 -13.59 10.90 -18.49
C GLN A 114 -14.37 9.60 -18.71
N CYS A 115 -14.30 9.02 -19.91
CA CYS A 115 -14.91 7.73 -20.19
C CYS A 115 -14.24 6.61 -19.37
N MET A 116 -12.91 6.56 -19.39
CA MET A 116 -12.11 5.57 -18.66
C MET A 116 -12.35 5.66 -17.15
N THR A 117 -12.36 6.86 -16.56
CA THR A 117 -12.57 7.02 -15.11
C THR A 117 -13.94 6.54 -14.65
N ARG A 118 -14.98 6.68 -15.46
CA ARG A 118 -16.32 6.16 -15.13
C ARG A 118 -16.33 4.63 -15.09
N PHE A 119 -15.68 3.99 -16.05
CA PHE A 119 -15.53 2.53 -16.09
C PHE A 119 -14.60 2.02 -14.98
N LEU A 120 -13.44 2.66 -14.79
CA LEU A 120 -12.45 2.31 -13.76
C LEU A 120 -13.05 2.36 -12.36
N LYS A 121 -13.89 3.35 -12.04
CA LYS A 121 -14.51 3.44 -10.70
C LYS A 121 -15.29 2.18 -10.33
N GLY A 122 -16.11 1.66 -11.24
CA GLY A 122 -16.86 0.42 -11.00
C GLY A 122 -15.95 -0.80 -10.93
N LEU A 123 -14.98 -0.88 -11.85
CA LEU A 123 -14.03 -1.98 -11.90
C LEU A 123 -13.12 -2.03 -10.67
N SER A 124 -12.66 -0.89 -10.16
CA SER A 124 -11.82 -0.80 -8.95
C SER A 124 -12.53 -1.37 -7.73
N VAL A 125 -13.82 -1.08 -7.53
CA VAL A 125 -14.59 -1.65 -6.40
C VAL A 125 -14.69 -3.16 -6.52
N GLY A 126 -15.04 -3.67 -7.72
CA GLY A 126 -15.09 -5.11 -7.97
C GLY A 126 -13.74 -5.81 -7.76
N LEU A 127 -12.66 -5.17 -8.23
CA LEU A 127 -11.30 -5.71 -8.14
C LEU A 127 -10.79 -5.71 -6.69
N ILE A 128 -11.11 -4.69 -5.89
CA ILE A 128 -10.79 -4.67 -4.45
C ILE A 128 -11.52 -5.81 -3.73
N ILE A 129 -12.82 -5.98 -3.96
CA ILE A 129 -13.60 -7.08 -3.36
C ILE A 129 -13.00 -8.43 -3.76
N PHE A 130 -12.68 -8.59 -5.05
CA PHE A 130 -12.06 -9.80 -5.57
C PHE A 130 -10.71 -10.10 -4.89
N ILE A 131 -9.79 -9.12 -4.82
CA ILE A 131 -8.50 -9.29 -4.16
C ILE A 131 -8.67 -9.66 -2.69
N VAL A 132 -9.57 -8.99 -1.95
CA VAL A 132 -9.79 -9.27 -0.53
C VAL A 132 -10.32 -10.70 -0.32
N VAL A 133 -11.34 -11.10 -1.08
CA VAL A 133 -11.92 -12.46 -0.99
C VAL A 133 -10.88 -13.52 -1.37
N PHE A 134 -10.16 -13.31 -2.47
CA PHE A 134 -9.12 -14.23 -2.93
C PHE A 134 -7.96 -14.34 -1.92
N ALA A 135 -7.52 -13.22 -1.36
CA ALA A 135 -6.47 -13.18 -0.36
C ALA A 135 -6.88 -13.91 0.91
N ILE A 136 -8.12 -13.72 1.40
CA ILE A 136 -8.63 -14.43 2.58
C ILE A 136 -8.65 -15.93 2.33
N ILE A 137 -9.18 -16.39 1.20
CA ILE A 137 -9.28 -17.82 0.87
C ILE A 137 -7.90 -18.46 0.77
N THR A 138 -6.96 -17.81 0.07
CA THR A 138 -5.61 -18.34 -0.13
C THR A 138 -4.81 -18.38 1.17
N ASN A 139 -5.02 -17.40 2.05
CA ASN A 139 -4.25 -17.22 3.27
C ASN A 139 -5.01 -17.64 4.55
N LEU A 140 -5.99 -18.54 4.45
CA LEU A 140 -6.72 -19.05 5.63
C LEU A 140 -5.78 -19.63 6.70
N TYR A 141 -4.63 -20.19 6.28
CA TYR A 141 -3.62 -20.72 7.20
C TYR A 141 -2.96 -19.63 8.06
N LEU A 142 -2.80 -18.39 7.55
CA LEU A 142 -2.23 -17.29 8.33
C LEU A 142 -3.11 -16.91 9.53
N PHE A 143 -4.45 -17.02 9.39
CA PHE A 143 -5.37 -16.77 10.51
C PHE A 143 -5.20 -17.78 11.65
N GLN A 144 -4.75 -19.00 11.36
CA GLN A 144 -4.44 -19.99 12.40
C GLN A 144 -3.18 -19.61 13.18
N LEU A 145 -2.15 -19.07 12.52
CA LEU A 145 -0.92 -18.55 13.15
C LEU A 145 -1.20 -17.35 14.08
N PHE A 146 -2.13 -16.48 13.72
CA PHE A 146 -2.50 -15.31 14.54
C PHE A 146 -3.13 -15.67 15.90
N SER A 147 -3.85 -16.81 15.99
CA SER A 147 -4.68 -17.14 17.15
C SER A 147 -3.90 -17.45 18.45
N TRP A 148 -2.61 -17.80 18.35
CA TRP A 148 -1.79 -18.22 19.49
C TRP A 148 -0.79 -17.18 20.00
N GLN A 149 -0.27 -16.27 19.15
CA GLN A 149 0.71 -15.26 19.60
C GLN A 149 0.06 -14.07 20.34
N VAL A 150 -1.19 -13.70 20.00
CA VAL A 150 -1.91 -12.60 20.68
C VAL A 150 -2.30 -12.97 22.12
N ARG A 151 -2.49 -14.26 22.43
CA ARG A 151 -2.84 -14.73 23.78
C ARG A 151 -1.66 -14.70 24.77
N ARG A 152 -0.42 -14.54 24.32
CA ARG A 152 0.77 -14.46 25.21
C ARG A 152 1.12 -13.03 25.65
N LEU A 153 0.41 -12.02 25.16
CA LEU A 153 0.66 -10.59 25.44
C LEU A 153 -0.46 -9.92 26.27
N ILE A 154 -1.46 -10.69 26.72
CA ILE A 154 -2.47 -10.29 27.71
C ILE A 154 -2.38 -11.27 28.88
#